data_AF-A0A2E2FKD9-F1
#
_entry.id   AF-A0A2E2FKD9-F1
#
_cell.length_a   1.000
_cell.length_b   1.000
_cell.length_c   1.000
_cell.angle_alpha   90.00
_cell.angle_beta   90.00
_cell.angle_gamma   90.00
#
_symmetry.space_group_name_H-M   'P 1'
#
loop_
_entity.id
_entity.type
_entity.pdbx_description
1 polymer ?
#
loop_
_entity_poly.entity_id
_entity_poly.type
_entity_poly.pdbx_seq_one_letter_code
_entity_poly.pdbx_strand_id
1 'polypeptide(L)'
;MKIFNWFKKKKSTDMTEELKLHLAGATVRHKGKFDSLISYSNDKEITQEFIDKWTAPFYFNLHKTDGEWINLIIGLKSEITDDIILTNLGDFNWRTRQTGAFFAAIMDKKEFTEIIGTHLIKSEVCYAGSEYAKVLASFNTEESISYLEQYLDYYLLQKDLYFDQRQVMEALKFTDLVNNTNRIDRHLDNWRGFIYDRRKSELKSIEKIKKENGDPKMIEHLEKNSAWLEELDTVWIKERIDTIERIKAANNV
;
A
#
# COMPACT_ATOMS: atom_id res chain seq x y z
N MET A 1 -16.18 51.18 15.70
CA MET A 1 -16.18 49.74 16.02
C MET A 1 -15.88 48.98 14.74
N LYS A 2 -14.66 48.44 14.59
CA LYS A 2 -14.19 47.74 13.38
C LYS A 2 -14.63 46.27 13.46
N ILE A 3 -15.46 45.81 12.54
CA ILE A 3 -15.73 44.38 12.36
C ILE A 3 -14.63 43.82 11.45
N PHE A 4 -13.83 42.91 12.01
CA PHE A 4 -12.67 42.30 11.38
C PHE A 4 -13.09 41.36 10.25
N ASN A 5 -12.48 41.56 9.06
CA ASN A 5 -12.53 40.66 7.91
C ASN A 5 -11.94 39.28 8.28
N TRP A 6 -12.79 38.25 8.43
CA TRP A 6 -12.38 36.85 8.60
C TRP A 6 -12.51 36.04 7.30
N PHE A 7 -12.28 36.69 6.15
CA PHE A 7 -12.04 36.00 4.89
C PHE A 7 -10.73 36.52 4.30
N LYS A 8 -9.60 36.07 4.88
CA LYS A 8 -8.36 36.01 4.11
C LYS A 8 -8.65 35.05 2.95
N LYS A 9 -8.84 35.60 1.76
CA LYS A 9 -8.75 34.87 0.48
C LYS A 9 -7.60 33.85 0.57
N LYS A 10 -7.91 32.56 0.70
CA LYS A 10 -6.97 31.48 0.37
C LYS A 10 -6.62 31.71 -1.10
N LYS A 11 -5.36 32.06 -1.39
CA LYS A 11 -4.88 32.43 -2.73
C LYS A 11 -5.24 31.30 -3.71
N SER A 12 -5.69 31.64 -4.93
CA SER A 12 -6.14 30.68 -5.95
C SER A 12 -5.07 29.65 -6.36
N THR A 13 -3.79 29.90 -6.08
CA THR A 13 -2.68 28.94 -6.25
C THR A 13 -2.73 27.75 -5.29
N ASP A 14 -3.33 27.91 -4.10
CA ASP A 14 -3.39 26.88 -3.06
C ASP A 14 -4.42 25.79 -3.41
N MET A 15 -5.51 26.15 -4.11
CA MET A 15 -6.50 25.18 -4.57
C MET A 15 -5.97 24.31 -5.73
N THR A 16 -5.09 24.85 -6.57
CA THR A 16 -4.51 24.06 -7.68
C THR A 16 -3.53 23.03 -7.15
N GLU A 17 -2.69 23.38 -6.18
CA GLU A 17 -1.71 22.45 -5.60
C GLU A 17 -2.38 21.41 -4.70
N GLU A 18 -3.35 21.82 -3.87
CA GLU A 18 -4.12 20.90 -3.04
C GLU A 18 -4.92 19.90 -3.90
N LEU A 19 -5.44 20.34 -5.04
CA LEU A 19 -6.09 19.45 -6.02
C LEU A 19 -5.09 18.49 -6.67
N LYS A 20 -3.91 18.96 -7.07
CA LYS A 20 -2.85 18.09 -7.62
C LYS A 20 -2.46 16.99 -6.63
N LEU A 21 -2.23 17.35 -5.37
CA LEU A 21 -1.92 16.40 -4.30
C LEU A 21 -3.06 15.39 -4.08
N HIS A 22 -4.32 15.85 -4.10
CA HIS A 22 -5.47 14.96 -3.98
C HIS A 22 -5.54 13.96 -5.15
N LEU A 23 -5.36 14.43 -6.39
CA LEU A 23 -5.38 13.57 -7.59
C LEU A 23 -4.22 12.56 -7.63
N ALA A 24 -3.06 12.95 -7.08
CA ALA A 24 -1.89 12.13 -6.86
C ALA A 24 -2.05 11.09 -5.74
N GLY A 25 -3.11 11.21 -4.92
CA GLY A 25 -3.39 10.29 -3.80
C GLY A 25 -2.80 10.73 -2.46
N ALA A 26 -2.19 11.91 -2.36
CA ALA A 26 -1.71 12.49 -1.11
C ALA A 26 -2.83 13.16 -0.31
N THR A 27 -3.87 12.37 -0.01
CA THR A 27 -5.09 12.84 0.68
C THR A 27 -4.90 12.98 2.19
N VAL A 28 -3.94 12.26 2.76
CA VAL A 28 -3.55 12.34 4.17
C VAL A 28 -2.09 12.80 4.24
N ARG A 29 -1.86 13.97 4.84
CA ARG A 29 -0.51 14.50 5.11
C ARG A 29 -0.27 14.39 6.59
N HIS A 30 0.70 13.57 6.99
CA HIS A 30 1.07 13.40 8.39
C HIS A 30 2.56 13.70 8.56
N LYS A 31 2.92 14.25 9.71
CA LYS A 31 4.33 14.35 10.12
C LYS A 31 4.66 13.11 10.92
N GLY A 32 5.75 12.45 10.60
CA GLY A 32 6.13 11.21 11.24
C GLY A 32 7.62 11.03 11.42
N LYS A 33 7.98 9.86 11.97
CA LYS A 33 9.37 9.45 12.21
C LYS A 33 10.22 9.47 10.93
N PHE A 34 9.59 9.36 9.77
CA PHE A 34 10.24 9.21 8.47
C PHE A 34 10.33 10.52 7.66
N ASP A 35 9.95 11.67 8.25
CA ASP A 35 9.93 12.96 7.54
C ASP A 35 11.31 13.39 7.02
N SER A 36 12.39 12.97 7.67
CA SER A 36 13.77 13.29 7.25
C SER A 36 14.26 12.43 6.09
N LEU A 37 13.55 11.34 5.75
CA LEU A 37 13.92 10.49 4.62
C LEU A 37 13.55 11.17 3.30
N ILE A 38 14.44 11.06 2.33
CA ILE A 38 14.25 11.63 1.00
C ILE A 38 13.60 10.55 0.13
N SER A 39 12.39 10.82 -0.35
CA SER A 39 11.76 9.96 -1.35
C SER A 39 12.48 10.14 -2.68
N TYR A 40 12.70 9.04 -3.40
CA TYR A 40 13.10 9.17 -4.80
C TYR A 40 12.02 9.92 -5.59
N SER A 41 12.45 10.86 -6.43
CA SER A 41 11.58 11.67 -7.28
C SER A 41 12.25 11.94 -8.61
N ASN A 42 11.45 12.02 -9.68
CA ASN A 42 11.96 12.44 -10.98
C ASN A 42 12.40 13.91 -10.95
N ASP A 43 13.44 14.24 -11.71
CA ASP A 43 13.86 15.64 -11.91
C ASP A 43 12.87 16.44 -12.77
N LYS A 44 12.06 15.74 -13.57
CA LYS A 44 11.11 16.31 -14.52
C LYS A 44 9.75 15.63 -14.39
N GLU A 45 8.69 16.38 -14.68
CA GLU A 45 7.35 15.82 -14.83
C GLU A 45 7.35 14.77 -15.96
N ILE A 46 6.68 13.65 -15.71
CA ILE A 46 6.51 12.59 -16.70
C ILE A 46 5.53 13.04 -17.79
N THR A 47 5.73 12.56 -19.02
CA THR A 47 4.86 12.91 -20.15
C THR A 47 3.57 12.09 -20.13
N GLN A 48 2.49 12.64 -20.71
CA GLN A 48 1.25 11.87 -20.86
C GLN A 48 1.45 10.62 -21.73
N GLU A 49 2.29 10.70 -22.76
CA GLU A 49 2.67 9.54 -23.58
C GLU A 49 3.31 8.42 -22.76
N PHE A 50 4.17 8.78 -21.78
CA PHE A 50 4.74 7.81 -20.86
C PHE A 50 3.66 7.16 -20.00
N ILE A 51 2.74 7.95 -19.43
CA ILE A 51 1.64 7.44 -18.60
C ILE A 51 0.75 6.49 -19.42
N ASP A 52 0.38 6.89 -20.63
CA ASP A 52 -0.52 6.13 -21.51
C ASP A 52 0.09 4.78 -21.91
N LYS A 53 1.43 4.72 -22.10
CA LYS A 53 2.13 3.48 -22.41
C LYS A 53 2.37 2.62 -21.16
N TRP A 54 2.88 3.21 -20.09
CA TRP A 54 3.50 2.44 -19.01
C TRP A 54 2.67 2.33 -17.74
N THR A 55 1.63 3.13 -17.56
CA THR A 55 0.87 3.16 -16.31
C THR A 55 -0.61 2.90 -16.53
N ALA A 56 -1.25 3.68 -17.40
CA ALA A 56 -2.69 3.67 -17.62
C ALA A 56 -3.27 2.26 -17.93
N PRO A 57 -2.60 1.40 -18.72
CA PRO A 57 -3.15 0.06 -19.03
C PRO A 57 -3.13 -0.91 -17.84
N PHE A 58 -2.24 -0.69 -16.86
CA PHE A 58 -1.89 -1.71 -15.87
C PHE A 58 -2.32 -1.36 -14.45
N TYR A 59 -2.26 -0.09 -14.04
CA TYR A 59 -2.34 0.30 -12.64
C TYR A 59 -3.60 -0.20 -11.91
N PHE A 60 -4.73 -0.33 -12.63
CA PHE A 60 -5.99 -0.82 -12.06
C PHE A 60 -6.06 -2.36 -11.99
N ASN A 61 -5.22 -3.04 -12.77
CA ASN A 61 -5.27 -4.47 -13.04
C ASN A 61 -4.07 -5.24 -12.47
N LEU A 62 -3.21 -4.62 -11.64
CA LEU A 62 -2.04 -5.29 -11.03
C LEU A 62 -2.41 -6.49 -10.14
N HIS A 63 -3.68 -6.57 -9.75
CA HIS A 63 -4.26 -7.68 -9.00
C HIS A 63 -4.93 -8.73 -9.91
N LYS A 64 -4.71 -8.75 -11.22
CA LYS A 64 -5.26 -9.82 -12.06
C LYS A 64 -4.36 -11.05 -12.02
N THR A 65 -4.98 -12.22 -12.16
CA THR A 65 -4.32 -13.54 -12.20
C THR A 65 -4.73 -14.34 -13.43
N ASP A 66 -5.56 -13.78 -14.30
CA ASP A 66 -6.02 -14.45 -15.52
C ASP A 66 -4.94 -14.49 -16.60
N GLY A 67 -5.04 -15.50 -17.48
CA GLY A 67 -4.03 -15.75 -18.50
C GLY A 67 -3.90 -14.64 -19.54
N GLU A 68 -4.98 -13.94 -19.87
CA GLU A 68 -4.95 -12.84 -20.84
C GLU A 68 -4.09 -11.68 -20.31
N TRP A 69 -4.33 -11.27 -19.07
CA TRP A 69 -3.55 -10.23 -18.43
C TRP A 69 -2.09 -10.66 -18.21
N ILE A 70 -1.84 -11.90 -17.79
CA ILE A 70 -0.48 -12.42 -17.61
C ILE A 70 0.28 -12.38 -18.95
N ASN A 71 -0.33 -12.84 -20.05
CA ASN A 71 0.30 -12.84 -21.37
C ASN A 71 0.59 -11.43 -21.88
N LEU A 72 -0.30 -10.47 -21.60
CA LEU A 72 -0.07 -9.05 -21.90
C LEU A 72 1.20 -8.54 -21.21
N ILE A 73 1.38 -8.82 -19.92
CA ILE A 73 2.57 -8.39 -19.18
C ILE A 73 3.83 -9.11 -19.68
N ILE A 74 3.76 -10.42 -19.95
CA ILE A 74 4.88 -11.19 -20.50
C ILE A 74 5.35 -10.58 -21.82
N GLY A 75 4.42 -10.23 -22.72
CA GLY A 75 4.76 -9.62 -24.00
C GLY A 75 5.47 -8.27 -23.90
N LEU A 76 5.28 -7.54 -22.79
CA LEU A 76 5.89 -6.24 -22.54
C LEU A 76 7.23 -6.32 -21.79
N LYS A 77 7.51 -7.46 -21.17
CA LYS A 77 8.64 -7.63 -20.23
C LYS A 77 10.00 -7.26 -20.85
N SER A 78 10.19 -7.56 -22.14
CA SER A 78 11.41 -7.22 -22.89
C SER A 78 11.62 -5.71 -23.09
N GLU A 79 10.56 -4.91 -23.02
CA GLU A 79 10.62 -3.46 -23.15
C GLU A 79 10.77 -2.74 -21.81
N ILE A 80 10.57 -3.42 -20.67
CA ILE A 80 10.67 -2.82 -19.34
C ILE A 80 12.14 -2.63 -18.98
N THR A 81 12.58 -1.38 -18.90
CA THR A 81 13.93 -1.00 -18.49
C THR A 81 13.96 -0.43 -17.08
N ASP A 82 15.16 -0.34 -16.51
CA ASP A 82 15.40 0.31 -15.22
C ASP A 82 14.94 1.78 -15.23
N ASP A 83 15.12 2.48 -16.34
CA ASP A 83 14.63 3.86 -16.51
C ASP A 83 13.10 3.95 -16.46
N ILE A 84 12.38 2.98 -17.03
CA ILE A 84 10.91 2.93 -16.98
C ILE A 84 10.43 2.67 -15.55
N ILE A 85 11.12 1.79 -14.84
CA ILE A 85 10.82 1.49 -13.43
C ILE A 85 11.05 2.75 -12.58
N LEU A 86 12.22 3.37 -12.69
CA LEU A 86 12.57 4.59 -11.97
C LEU A 86 11.62 5.73 -12.30
N THR A 87 11.32 5.97 -13.57
CA THR A 87 10.39 7.04 -13.99
C THR A 87 9.00 6.87 -13.36
N ASN A 88 8.51 5.63 -13.26
CA ASN A 88 7.25 5.36 -12.55
C ASN A 88 7.36 5.57 -11.03
N LEU A 89 8.45 5.08 -10.41
CA LEU A 89 8.66 5.22 -8.96
C LEU A 89 8.92 6.66 -8.51
N GLY A 90 9.49 7.49 -9.38
CA GLY A 90 9.84 8.89 -9.10
C GLY A 90 8.70 9.86 -9.34
N ASP A 91 7.61 9.45 -9.98
CA ASP A 91 6.43 10.29 -10.11
C ASP A 91 5.64 10.31 -8.80
N PHE A 92 5.22 11.49 -8.35
CA PHE A 92 4.45 11.65 -7.12
C PHE A 92 2.96 11.34 -7.40
N ASN A 93 2.66 10.09 -7.71
CA ASN A 93 1.30 9.62 -7.99
C ASN A 93 1.17 8.15 -7.62
N TRP A 94 0.11 7.78 -6.90
CA TRP A 94 -0.06 6.39 -6.48
C TRP A 94 -0.12 5.40 -7.65
N ARG A 95 -0.67 5.80 -8.80
CA ARG A 95 -0.86 4.93 -9.96
C ARG A 95 0.47 4.55 -10.60
N THR A 96 1.35 5.53 -10.78
CA THR A 96 2.68 5.32 -11.38
C THR A 96 3.56 4.57 -10.41
N ARG A 97 3.61 4.95 -9.14
CA ARG A 97 4.48 4.27 -8.17
C ARG A 97 4.14 2.79 -7.96
N GLN A 98 2.86 2.43 -7.87
CA GLN A 98 2.49 1.00 -7.77
C GLN A 98 2.88 0.23 -9.04
N THR A 99 2.73 0.83 -10.23
CA THR A 99 3.14 0.21 -11.48
C THR A 99 4.66 0.03 -11.55
N GLY A 100 5.43 1.04 -11.14
CA GLY A 100 6.89 0.95 -11.06
C GLY A 100 7.35 -0.14 -10.09
N ALA A 101 6.73 -0.24 -8.91
CA ALA A 101 7.04 -1.30 -7.95
C ALA A 101 6.72 -2.70 -8.50
N PHE A 102 5.56 -2.85 -9.15
CA PHE A 102 5.18 -4.11 -9.80
C PHE A 102 6.16 -4.48 -10.92
N PHE A 103 6.57 -3.52 -11.77
CA PHE A 103 7.58 -3.74 -12.79
C PHE A 103 8.92 -4.17 -12.21
N ALA A 104 9.36 -3.55 -11.11
CA ALA A 104 10.55 -4.00 -10.40
C ALA A 104 10.42 -5.46 -9.96
N ALA A 105 9.25 -5.87 -9.45
CA ALA A 105 9.02 -7.25 -9.05
C ALA A 105 9.09 -8.22 -10.23
N ILE A 106 8.35 -8.02 -11.32
CA ILE A 106 8.34 -8.98 -12.45
C ILE A 106 9.66 -9.05 -13.23
N MET A 107 10.50 -8.02 -13.11
CA MET A 107 11.85 -7.98 -13.67
C MET A 107 12.93 -8.49 -12.69
N ASP A 108 12.53 -8.90 -11.47
CA ASP A 108 13.40 -9.30 -10.35
C ASP A 108 14.47 -8.26 -9.96
N LYS A 109 14.11 -6.98 -10.06
CA LYS A 109 14.97 -5.83 -9.86
C LYS A 109 15.09 -5.41 -8.40
N LYS A 110 15.75 -6.26 -7.61
CA LYS A 110 15.94 -6.08 -6.16
C LYS A 110 16.77 -4.84 -5.81
N GLU A 111 17.54 -4.28 -6.76
CA GLU A 111 18.27 -3.02 -6.61
C GLU A 111 17.36 -1.82 -6.27
N PHE A 112 16.05 -1.90 -6.55
CA PHE A 112 15.07 -0.86 -6.19
C PHE A 112 14.45 -1.01 -4.80
N THR A 113 14.94 -1.97 -3.98
CA THR A 113 14.40 -2.24 -2.63
C THR A 113 14.41 -0.99 -1.75
N GLU A 114 15.50 -0.23 -1.73
CA GLU A 114 15.60 0.99 -0.92
C GLU A 114 14.55 2.04 -1.29
N ILE A 115 14.31 2.25 -2.60
CA ILE A 115 13.32 3.20 -3.11
C ILE A 115 11.91 2.76 -2.70
N ILE A 116 11.56 1.51 -2.97
CA ILE A 116 10.23 0.95 -2.68
C ILE A 116 9.97 0.93 -1.17
N GLY A 117 10.96 0.51 -0.39
CA GLY A 117 10.93 0.49 1.07
C GLY A 117 10.75 1.89 1.66
N THR A 118 11.50 2.87 1.17
CA THR A 118 11.37 4.28 1.58
C THR A 118 9.98 4.82 1.27
N HIS A 119 9.45 4.56 0.07
CA HIS A 119 8.09 4.97 -0.31
C HIS A 119 7.03 4.33 0.59
N LEU A 120 7.19 3.06 0.98
CA LEU A 120 6.30 2.38 1.90
C LEU A 120 6.29 3.06 3.28
N ILE A 121 7.46 3.21 3.92
CA ILE A 121 7.52 3.76 5.29
C ILE A 121 7.12 5.24 5.34
N LYS A 122 7.28 6.00 4.25
CA LYS A 122 6.79 7.37 4.19
C LYS A 122 5.29 7.49 3.93
N SER A 123 4.67 6.49 3.29
CA SER A 123 3.21 6.44 3.06
C SER A 123 2.63 7.74 2.50
N GLU A 124 3.29 8.31 1.48
CA GLU A 124 2.97 9.66 0.97
C GLU A 124 1.72 9.70 0.08
N VAL A 125 1.33 8.57 -0.50
CA VAL A 125 0.20 8.44 -1.42
C VAL A 125 -0.62 7.19 -1.10
N CYS A 126 -1.94 7.25 -1.27
CA CYS A 126 -2.84 6.13 -1.00
C CYS A 126 -2.66 4.96 -1.98
N TYR A 127 -3.19 3.78 -1.64
CA TYR A 127 -3.24 2.55 -2.46
C TYR A 127 -1.90 1.88 -2.80
N ALA A 128 -0.81 2.65 -2.96
CA ALA A 128 0.48 2.12 -3.36
C ALA A 128 1.17 1.29 -2.26
N GLY A 129 0.87 1.53 -0.99
CA GLY A 129 1.47 0.80 0.14
C GLY A 129 1.23 -0.70 0.08
N SER A 130 0.01 -1.12 -0.30
CA SER A 130 -0.32 -2.52 -0.52
C SER A 130 0.54 -3.18 -1.62
N GLU A 131 0.88 -2.44 -2.69
CA GLU A 131 1.74 -2.93 -3.75
C GLU A 131 3.19 -3.02 -3.28
N TYR A 132 3.71 -1.99 -2.61
CA TYR A 132 5.05 -2.05 -2.06
C TYR A 132 5.23 -3.22 -1.09
N ALA A 133 4.25 -3.47 -0.22
CA ALA A 133 4.29 -4.59 0.73
C ALA A 133 4.40 -5.95 0.01
N LYS A 134 3.60 -6.16 -1.04
CA LYS A 134 3.69 -7.36 -1.89
C LYS A 134 5.03 -7.50 -2.56
N VAL A 135 5.54 -6.42 -3.16
CA VAL A 135 6.81 -6.43 -3.89
C VAL A 135 7.97 -6.76 -2.94
N LEU A 136 8.03 -6.12 -1.77
CA LEU A 136 9.02 -6.41 -0.75
C LEU A 136 8.93 -7.86 -0.23
N ALA A 137 7.72 -8.37 -0.02
CA ALA A 137 7.52 -9.78 0.32
C ALA A 137 7.93 -10.74 -0.82
N SER A 138 7.77 -10.33 -2.09
CA SER A 138 8.23 -11.12 -3.25
C SER A 138 9.75 -11.12 -3.39
N PHE A 139 10.42 -10.02 -3.05
CA PHE A 139 11.88 -9.95 -3.02
C PHE A 139 12.44 -10.78 -1.87
N ASN A 140 11.74 -10.82 -0.73
CA ASN A 140 12.02 -11.66 0.43
C ASN A 140 13.49 -11.59 0.88
N THR A 141 14.10 -10.41 0.80
CA THR A 141 15.45 -10.16 1.33
C THR A 141 15.34 -9.62 2.76
N GLU A 142 16.42 -9.74 3.55
CA GLU A 142 16.45 -9.14 4.90
C GLU A 142 16.18 -7.63 4.88
N GLU A 143 16.66 -6.91 3.86
CA GLU A 143 16.37 -5.49 3.70
C GLU A 143 14.88 -5.25 3.41
N SER A 144 14.28 -6.04 2.52
CA SER A 144 12.86 -5.93 2.20
C SER A 144 11.98 -6.19 3.42
N ILE A 145 12.30 -7.25 4.19
CA ILE A 145 11.62 -7.59 5.45
C ILE A 145 11.78 -6.47 6.47
N SER A 146 12.98 -5.88 6.58
CA SER A 146 13.24 -4.75 7.48
C SER A 146 12.32 -3.56 7.21
N TYR A 147 12.02 -3.24 5.94
CA TYR A 147 11.07 -2.16 5.62
C TYR A 147 9.64 -2.48 6.03
N LEU A 148 9.17 -3.72 5.85
CA LEU A 148 7.85 -4.17 6.34
C LEU A 148 7.78 -4.01 7.87
N GLU A 149 8.83 -4.46 8.54
CA GLU A 149 8.97 -4.38 9.99
C GLU A 149 8.99 -2.94 10.52
N GLN A 150 9.78 -2.06 9.90
CA GLN A 150 9.85 -0.63 10.26
C GLN A 150 8.51 0.10 10.05
N TYR A 151 7.79 -0.26 8.99
CA TYR A 151 6.45 0.25 8.75
C TYR A 151 5.53 -0.13 9.93
N LEU A 152 5.49 -1.41 10.30
CA LEU A 152 4.60 -1.90 11.35
C LEU A 152 4.95 -1.34 12.74
N ASP A 153 6.25 -1.24 13.04
CA ASP A 153 6.76 -0.64 14.29
C ASP A 153 6.22 0.78 14.51
N TYR A 154 5.98 1.53 13.43
CA TYR A 154 5.46 2.90 13.49
C TYR A 154 3.94 2.97 13.33
N TYR A 155 3.39 2.41 12.24
CA TYR A 155 2.01 2.66 11.81
C TYR A 155 0.96 1.85 12.57
N LEU A 156 1.31 0.77 13.27
CA LEU A 156 0.38 0.11 14.18
C LEU A 156 0.09 0.98 15.42
N LEU A 157 1.00 1.88 15.78
CA LEU A 157 0.81 2.84 16.88
C LEU A 157 0.03 4.09 16.45
N GLN A 158 -0.07 4.36 15.14
CA GLN A 158 -0.78 5.51 14.59
C GLN A 158 -2.26 5.19 14.38
N LYS A 159 -3.02 5.15 15.48
CA LYS A 159 -4.44 4.73 15.51
C LYS A 159 -5.36 5.56 14.62
N ASP A 160 -4.99 6.82 14.36
CA ASP A 160 -5.74 7.74 13.51
C ASP A 160 -5.34 7.68 12.02
N LEU A 161 -4.34 6.87 11.66
CA LEU A 161 -3.88 6.72 10.27
C LEU A 161 -4.37 5.40 9.67
N TYR A 162 -5.11 5.53 8.56
CA TYR A 162 -5.87 4.47 7.91
C TYR A 162 -5.15 4.10 6.61
N PHE A 163 -3.99 3.45 6.74
CA PHE A 163 -3.13 3.11 5.61
C PHE A 163 -3.19 1.59 5.34
N ASP A 164 -2.05 1.00 4.98
CA ASP A 164 -1.90 -0.37 4.51
C ASP A 164 -1.43 -1.33 5.62
N GLN A 165 -1.69 -1.03 6.90
CA GLN A 165 -1.22 -1.84 8.03
C GLN A 165 -1.57 -3.32 7.90
N ARG A 166 -2.79 -3.65 7.45
CA ARG A 166 -3.23 -5.05 7.26
C ARG A 166 -2.40 -5.74 6.18
N GLN A 167 -2.22 -5.09 5.04
CA GLN A 167 -1.48 -5.65 3.91
C GLN A 167 0.00 -5.85 4.26
N VAL A 168 0.59 -4.94 5.06
CA VAL A 168 1.97 -5.10 5.55
C VAL A 168 2.07 -6.23 6.59
N MET A 169 1.09 -6.39 7.48
CA MET A 169 1.02 -7.54 8.39
C MET A 169 0.94 -8.87 7.63
N GLU A 170 0.08 -8.95 6.62
CA GLU A 170 -0.09 -10.15 5.77
C GLU A 170 1.18 -10.43 4.94
N ALA A 171 1.86 -9.40 4.45
CA ALA A 171 3.15 -9.50 3.77
C ALA A 171 4.24 -10.06 4.67
N LEU A 172 4.39 -9.53 5.89
CA LEU A 172 5.35 -10.06 6.85
C LEU A 172 5.02 -11.51 7.24
N LYS A 173 3.74 -11.82 7.48
CA LYS A 173 3.25 -13.19 7.74
C LYS A 173 3.65 -14.15 6.61
N PHE A 174 3.49 -13.72 5.37
CA PHE A 174 3.87 -14.52 4.22
C PHE A 174 5.37 -14.83 4.22
N THR A 175 6.23 -13.82 4.49
CA THR A 175 7.68 -14.04 4.56
C THR A 175 8.07 -14.99 5.70
N ASP A 176 7.38 -14.92 6.84
CA ASP A 176 7.56 -15.87 7.94
C ASP A 176 7.24 -17.31 7.54
N LEU A 177 6.15 -17.53 6.81
CA LEU A 177 5.78 -18.85 6.32
C LEU A 177 6.79 -19.40 5.31
N VAL A 178 7.31 -18.55 4.42
CA VAL A 178 8.30 -18.96 3.40
C VAL A 178 9.66 -19.27 4.05
N ASN A 179 10.08 -18.45 5.03
CA ASN A 179 11.41 -18.55 5.64
C ASN A 179 11.43 -19.41 6.91
N ASN A 180 10.28 -19.91 7.36
CA ASN A 180 10.10 -20.60 8.64
C ASN A 180 10.60 -19.76 9.82
N THR A 181 10.17 -18.49 9.88
CA THR A 181 10.45 -17.53 10.96
C THR A 181 9.16 -17.08 11.64
N ASN A 182 9.27 -16.26 12.68
CA ASN A 182 8.15 -15.74 13.47
C ASN A 182 8.29 -14.24 13.79
N ARG A 183 8.78 -13.46 12.83
CA ARG A 183 9.00 -12.00 12.96
C ARG A 183 7.71 -11.24 13.21
N ILE A 184 6.58 -11.74 12.74
CA ILE A 184 5.26 -11.15 12.97
C ILE A 184 4.89 -11.10 14.46
N ASP A 185 5.39 -12.02 15.29
CA ASP A 185 4.99 -12.17 16.68
C ASP A 185 5.16 -10.87 17.48
N ARG A 186 6.24 -10.12 17.20
CA ARG A 186 6.54 -8.84 17.89
C ARG A 186 5.54 -7.74 17.57
N HIS A 187 4.76 -7.88 16.50
CA HIS A 187 3.78 -6.89 16.04
C HIS A 187 2.35 -7.23 16.47
N LEU A 188 2.08 -8.47 16.90
CA LEU A 188 0.72 -8.94 17.15
C LEU A 188 -0.03 -8.16 18.23
N ASP A 189 0.66 -7.71 19.29
CA ASP A 189 0.03 -6.92 20.35
C ASP A 189 -0.36 -5.52 19.87
N ASN A 190 0.52 -4.86 19.11
CA ASN A 190 0.21 -3.58 18.50
C ASN A 190 -0.91 -3.72 17.45
N TRP A 191 -0.93 -4.80 16.69
CA TRP A 191 -2.00 -5.13 15.75
C TRP A 191 -3.35 -5.29 16.46
N ARG A 192 -3.41 -6.09 17.53
CA ARG A 192 -4.62 -6.26 18.35
C ARG A 192 -5.10 -4.93 18.92
N GLY A 193 -4.18 -4.10 19.42
CA GLY A 193 -4.48 -2.76 19.93
C GLY A 193 -5.05 -1.85 18.83
N PHE A 194 -4.42 -1.84 17.65
CA PHE A 194 -4.88 -1.11 16.49
C PHE A 194 -6.29 -1.52 16.09
N ILE A 195 -6.55 -2.83 15.91
CA ILE A 195 -7.86 -3.36 15.53
C ILE A 195 -8.92 -3.07 16.61
N TYR A 196 -8.58 -3.21 17.89
CA TYR A 196 -9.49 -2.85 18.97
C TYR A 196 -9.94 -1.38 18.87
N ASP A 197 -9.01 -0.45 18.70
CA ASP A 197 -9.35 0.97 18.59
C ASP A 197 -10.17 1.26 17.33
N ARG A 198 -9.87 0.58 16.22
CA ARG A 198 -10.63 0.64 14.98
C ARG A 198 -12.07 0.17 15.13
N ARG A 199 -12.30 -0.83 15.97
CA ARG A 199 -13.62 -1.41 16.22
C ARG A 199 -14.32 -0.82 17.44
N LYS A 200 -13.68 0.05 18.21
CA LYS A 200 -14.18 0.50 19.51
C LYS A 200 -15.61 1.05 19.47
N SER A 201 -15.96 1.81 18.44
CA SER A 201 -17.33 2.33 18.29
C SER A 201 -18.33 1.24 17.90
N GLU A 202 -17.93 0.31 17.03
CA GLU A 202 -18.75 -0.82 16.60
C GLU A 202 -19.00 -1.80 17.75
N LEU A 203 -17.94 -2.18 18.47
CA LEU A 203 -18.01 -3.04 19.66
C LEU A 203 -18.95 -2.48 20.72
N LYS A 204 -18.89 -1.16 20.99
CA LYS A 204 -19.84 -0.48 21.89
C LYS A 204 -21.28 -0.56 21.40
N SER A 205 -21.51 -0.42 20.09
CA SER A 205 -22.84 -0.57 19.50
C SER A 205 -23.36 -1.99 19.65
N ILE A 206 -22.52 -3.00 19.37
CA ILE A 206 -22.86 -4.42 19.54
C ILE A 206 -23.21 -4.71 21.01
N GLU A 207 -22.39 -4.26 21.96
CA GLU A 207 -22.66 -4.40 23.40
C GLU A 207 -23.98 -3.76 23.83
N LYS A 208 -24.30 -2.58 23.27
CA LYS A 208 -25.58 -1.91 23.54
C LYS A 208 -26.76 -2.73 23.03
N ILE A 209 -26.69 -3.20 21.78
CA ILE A 209 -27.75 -4.04 21.17
C ILE A 209 -27.96 -5.32 21.98
N LYS A 210 -26.87 -5.95 22.45
CA LYS A 210 -26.94 -7.12 23.34
C LYS A 210 -27.68 -6.81 24.65
N LYS A 211 -27.39 -5.67 25.29
CA LYS A 211 -28.06 -5.24 26.53
C LYS A 211 -29.55 -4.93 26.34
N GLU A 212 -29.94 -4.54 25.14
CA GLU A 212 -31.32 -4.21 24.78
C GLU A 212 -32.11 -5.43 24.25
N ASN A 213 -31.58 -6.66 24.40
CA ASN A 213 -32.16 -7.91 23.88
C ASN A 213 -32.44 -7.87 22.37
N GLY A 214 -31.52 -7.26 21.61
CA GLY A 214 -31.60 -7.24 20.14
C GLY A 214 -31.58 -8.63 19.51
N ASP A 215 -32.01 -8.71 18.25
CA ASP A 215 -32.09 -9.98 17.50
C ASP A 215 -30.72 -10.70 17.47
N PRO A 216 -30.62 -11.95 17.99
CA PRO A 216 -29.39 -12.73 17.97
C PRO A 216 -28.76 -12.88 16.57
N LYS A 217 -29.57 -12.95 15.50
CA LYS A 217 -29.06 -13.04 14.13
C LYS A 217 -28.38 -11.76 13.67
N MET A 218 -28.90 -10.61 14.08
CA MET A 218 -28.29 -9.32 13.80
C MET A 218 -26.96 -9.19 14.55
N ILE A 219 -26.92 -9.60 15.82
CA ILE A 219 -25.70 -9.59 16.63
C ILE A 219 -24.62 -10.48 15.99
N GLU A 220 -24.97 -11.70 15.60
CA GLU A 220 -24.04 -12.64 14.94
C GLU A 220 -23.52 -12.08 13.61
N HIS A 221 -24.40 -11.45 12.81
CA HIS A 221 -24.00 -10.83 11.55
C HIS A 221 -23.01 -9.68 11.77
N LEU A 222 -23.26 -8.82 12.76
CA LEU A 222 -22.36 -7.72 13.12
C LEU A 222 -21.00 -8.26 13.58
N GLU A 223 -20.97 -9.29 14.42
CA GLU A 223 -19.71 -9.88 14.91
C GLU A 223 -18.89 -10.54 13.78
N LYS A 224 -19.54 -11.26 12.87
CA LYS A 224 -18.88 -11.88 11.71
C LYS A 224 -18.33 -10.84 10.74
N ASN A 225 -19.09 -9.79 10.45
CA ASN A 225 -18.65 -8.71 9.57
C ASN A 225 -17.44 -7.94 10.11
N SER A 226 -17.08 -8.12 11.38
CA SER A 226 -15.88 -7.50 11.93
C SER A 226 -14.69 -8.47 12.08
N ALA A 227 -14.90 -9.78 11.97
CA ALA A 227 -13.86 -10.80 12.22
C ALA A 227 -12.70 -10.73 11.21
N TRP A 228 -12.98 -10.32 9.98
CA TRP A 228 -11.95 -10.16 8.92
C TRP A 228 -10.86 -9.14 9.27
N LEU A 229 -11.12 -8.23 10.21
CA LEU A 229 -10.13 -7.26 10.70
C LEU A 229 -9.12 -7.90 11.66
N GLU A 230 -9.46 -9.01 12.32
CA GLU A 230 -8.59 -9.70 13.26
C GLU A 230 -7.82 -10.84 12.59
N GLU A 231 -8.45 -11.48 11.61
CA GLU A 231 -7.86 -12.57 10.84
C GLU A 231 -6.86 -12.04 9.80
N LEU A 232 -5.58 -12.37 10.05
CA LEU A 232 -4.51 -12.22 9.08
C LEU A 232 -4.43 -13.50 8.26
N ASP A 233 -4.63 -13.39 6.96
CA ASP A 233 -4.49 -14.49 6.02
C ASP A 233 -3.48 -14.13 4.92
N THR A 234 -2.79 -15.14 4.39
CA THR A 234 -1.77 -14.98 3.36
C THR A 234 -2.24 -15.47 1.98
N VAL A 235 -3.47 -15.97 1.83
CA VAL A 235 -3.95 -16.50 0.54
C VAL A 235 -3.86 -15.43 -0.55
N TRP A 236 -4.41 -14.24 -0.29
CA TRP A 236 -4.39 -13.15 -1.28
C TRP A 236 -2.96 -12.79 -1.70
N ILE A 237 -2.04 -12.55 -0.76
CA ILE A 237 -0.67 -12.15 -1.10
C ILE A 237 0.10 -13.27 -1.80
N LYS A 238 -0.11 -14.51 -1.38
CA LYS A 238 0.47 -15.68 -2.03
C LYS A 238 0.04 -15.78 -3.50
N GLU A 239 -1.25 -15.64 -3.80
CA GLU A 239 -1.73 -15.68 -5.20
C GLU A 239 -1.09 -14.60 -6.08
N ARG A 240 -0.83 -13.41 -5.51
CA ARG A 240 -0.15 -12.33 -6.23
C ARG A 240 1.32 -12.60 -6.46
N ILE A 241 2.02 -13.09 -5.43
CA ILE A 241 3.43 -13.46 -5.55
C ILE A 241 3.58 -14.62 -6.53
N ASP A 242 2.73 -15.64 -6.47
CA ASP A 242 2.71 -16.73 -7.45
C ASP A 242 2.52 -16.21 -8.89
N THR A 243 1.74 -15.14 -9.08
CA THR A 243 1.56 -14.50 -10.39
C THR A 243 2.82 -13.77 -10.84
N ILE A 244 3.47 -13.02 -9.95
CA ILE A 244 4.75 -12.37 -10.21
C ILE A 244 5.80 -13.42 -10.61
N GLU A 245 5.89 -14.53 -9.88
CA GLU A 245 6.84 -15.61 -10.16
C GLU A 245 6.56 -16.29 -11.50
N ARG A 246 5.29 -16.47 -11.90
CA ARG A 246 4.93 -16.96 -13.23
C ARG A 246 5.41 -16.02 -14.34
N ILE A 247 5.23 -14.72 -14.17
CA ILE A 247 5.69 -13.71 -15.14
C ILE A 247 7.23 -13.66 -15.18
N LYS A 248 7.90 -13.74 -14.02
CA LYS A 248 9.37 -13.82 -13.93
C LYS A 248 9.92 -15.04 -14.67
N ALA A 249 9.31 -16.21 -14.49
CA ALA A 249 9.75 -17.46 -15.09
C ALA A 249 9.45 -17.57 -16.60
N ALA A 250 8.52 -16.78 -17.12
CA ALA A 250 8.28 -16.70 -18.55
C ALA A 250 9.50 -16.06 -19.25
N ASN A 251 10.18 -16.86 -20.07
CA ASN A 251 11.19 -16.36 -20.99
C ASN A 251 10.52 -15.49 -22.05
N ASN A 252 11.18 -14.39 -22.44
CA ASN A 252 10.78 -13.61 -23.60
C ASN A 252 10.86 -14.55 -24.83
N VAL A 253 9.71 -14.99 -25.34
CA VAL A 253 9.61 -15.72 -26.62
C VAL A 253 9.74 -14.71 -27.76
#